data_AF-A0A8T4SUA5-F1
#
_entry.id   AF-A0A8T4SUA5-F1
#
_cell.length_a   1.000
_cell.length_b   1.000
_cell.length_c   1.000
_cell.angle_alpha   90.00
_cell.angle_beta   90.00
_cell.angle_gamma   90.00
#
_symmetry.space_group_name_H-M   'P 1'
#
loop_
_entity.id
_entity.type
_entity.pdbx_description
1 polymer ?
#
loop_
_entity_poly.entity_id
_entity_poly.type
_entity_poly.pdbx_seq_one_letter_code
_entity_poly.pdbx_strand_id
1 'polypeptide(L)'
;MFSQEEIKRVLDQAMNIWINPEIEKRKKNGWLKDDFQLKRAQVIFTPNQKNKIRFNEEIKIIAKSKLNRAVVKGEEISVSNLQKVEEFIVDYPANSGHITVFRFLDSWIIIFNSRYNKEKIRDFIVASKEFYESARDNLEKGRLRPLFEDCWASAELSSACHSLSLGGTYYNHDDNLKKFKNWSELGNVDKKHSDVLSRLNKLRKSARYMCSSEFRKENPKEFIGIVGKMIEEAEKLTK
;
A
#
# COMPACT_ATOMS: atom_id res chain seq x y z
N MET A 1 13.39 -14.46 1.34
CA MET A 1 14.43 -13.65 0.67
C MET A 1 14.56 -14.21 -0.73
N PHE A 2 14.52 -13.39 -1.77
CA PHE A 2 14.64 -13.88 -3.16
C PHE A 2 16.03 -14.48 -3.40
N SER A 3 16.08 -15.55 -4.18
CA SER A 3 17.30 -16.13 -4.73
C SER A 3 17.95 -15.18 -5.74
N GLN A 4 19.26 -15.39 -6.00
CA GLN A 4 19.99 -14.63 -7.02
C GLN A 4 19.37 -14.77 -8.42
N GLU A 5 18.79 -15.95 -8.71
CA GLU A 5 18.11 -16.20 -9.97
C GLU A 5 16.81 -15.38 -10.10
N GLU A 6 16.01 -15.30 -9.04
CA GLU A 6 14.79 -14.48 -9.03
C GLU A 6 15.11 -12.99 -9.17
N ILE A 7 16.15 -12.50 -8.50
CA ILE A 7 16.62 -11.11 -8.64
C ILE A 7 17.02 -10.82 -10.09
N LYS A 8 17.79 -11.73 -10.71
CA LYS A 8 18.17 -11.60 -12.12
C LYS A 8 16.96 -11.59 -13.04
N ARG A 9 15.99 -12.48 -12.83
CA ARG A 9 14.76 -12.52 -13.64
C ARG A 9 13.95 -11.24 -13.54
N VAL A 10 13.77 -10.69 -12.34
CA VAL A 10 13.05 -9.41 -12.14
C VAL A 10 13.79 -8.26 -12.81
N LEU A 11 15.13 -8.22 -12.69
CA LEU A 11 15.95 -7.23 -13.38
C LEU A 11 15.79 -7.34 -14.90
N ASP A 12 15.94 -8.54 -15.46
CA ASP A 12 15.82 -8.80 -16.90
C ASP A 12 14.44 -8.39 -17.43
N GLN A 13 13.37 -8.69 -16.68
CA GLN A 13 12.02 -8.24 -17.03
C GLN A 13 11.90 -6.73 -16.99
N ALA A 14 12.40 -6.07 -15.95
CA ALA A 14 12.35 -4.62 -15.87
C ALA A 14 13.12 -3.94 -17.02
N MET A 15 14.29 -4.51 -17.36
CA MET A 15 15.14 -4.07 -18.46
C MET A 15 14.43 -4.22 -19.81
N ASN A 16 13.88 -5.40 -20.09
CA ASN A 16 13.34 -5.73 -21.40
C ASN A 16 11.96 -5.11 -21.67
N ILE A 17 11.11 -5.00 -20.64
CA ILE A 17 9.72 -4.54 -20.83
C ILE A 17 9.63 -3.01 -20.83
N TRP A 18 10.40 -2.32 -19.98
CA TRP A 18 10.23 -0.88 -19.77
C TRP A 18 11.48 -0.05 -20.03
N ILE A 19 12.64 -0.46 -19.51
CA ILE A 19 13.82 0.40 -19.47
C ILE A 19 14.49 0.50 -20.85
N ASN A 20 14.88 -0.62 -21.46
CA ASN A 20 15.54 -0.63 -22.77
C ASN A 20 14.65 -0.02 -23.86
N PRO A 21 13.34 -0.35 -23.95
CA PRO A 21 12.45 0.29 -24.92
C PRO A 21 12.39 1.82 -24.78
N GLU A 22 12.39 2.34 -23.54
CA GLU A 22 12.41 3.79 -23.33
C GLU A 22 13.77 4.41 -23.65
N ILE A 23 14.89 3.74 -23.36
CA ILE A 23 16.24 4.19 -23.76
C ILE A 23 16.30 4.36 -25.29
N GLU A 24 15.91 3.32 -26.03
CA GLU A 24 15.93 3.33 -27.50
C GLU A 24 15.03 4.43 -28.06
N LYS A 25 13.83 4.60 -27.48
CA LYS A 25 12.91 5.67 -27.85
C LYS A 25 13.52 7.06 -27.60
N ARG A 26 14.18 7.29 -26.46
CA ARG A 26 14.81 8.59 -26.15
C ARG A 26 16.04 8.85 -27.04
N LYS A 27 16.84 7.83 -27.35
CA LYS A 27 17.96 7.94 -28.30
C LYS A 27 17.47 8.31 -29.69
N LYS A 28 16.46 7.61 -30.21
CA LYS A 28 15.84 7.90 -31.52
C LYS A 28 15.30 9.33 -31.61
N ASN A 29 14.79 9.87 -30.51
CA ASN A 29 14.28 11.24 -30.44
C ASN A 29 15.35 12.30 -30.13
N GLY A 30 16.62 11.91 -29.96
CA GLY A 30 17.72 12.81 -29.60
C GLY A 30 17.68 13.34 -28.16
N TRP A 31 16.89 12.73 -27.27
CA TRP A 31 16.78 13.12 -25.86
C TRP A 31 17.81 12.42 -24.96
N LEU A 32 18.47 11.39 -25.46
CA LEU A 32 19.61 10.74 -24.84
C LEU A 32 20.78 10.73 -25.81
N LYS A 33 21.99 10.92 -25.26
CA LYS A 33 23.23 10.78 -26.02
C LYS A 33 23.49 9.31 -26.35
N ASP A 34 24.24 9.06 -27.42
CA ASP A 34 24.59 7.70 -27.84
C ASP A 34 25.43 6.95 -26.81
N ASP A 35 26.28 7.68 -26.07
CA ASP A 35 27.14 7.20 -25.00
C ASP A 35 26.43 7.07 -23.64
N PHE A 36 25.09 7.16 -23.60
CA PHE A 36 24.31 7.04 -22.38
C PHE A 36 24.61 5.73 -21.64
N GLN A 37 25.09 5.87 -20.40
CA GLN A 37 25.31 4.76 -19.48
C GLN A 37 24.22 4.74 -18.42
N LEU A 38 23.52 3.60 -18.33
CA LEU A 38 22.51 3.41 -17.31
C LEU A 38 23.15 3.10 -15.95
N LYS A 39 23.01 4.02 -14.99
CA LYS A 39 23.42 3.82 -13.59
C LYS A 39 22.24 3.46 -12.71
N ARG A 40 21.06 4.02 -13.01
CA ARG A 40 19.81 3.76 -12.29
C ARG A 40 18.59 4.03 -13.19
N ALA A 41 17.56 3.22 -13.01
CA ALA A 41 16.25 3.39 -13.64
C ALA A 41 15.13 3.23 -12.62
N GLN A 42 14.03 3.93 -12.83
CA GLN A 42 12.81 3.79 -12.04
C GLN A 42 11.63 3.74 -12.99
N VAL A 43 10.84 2.67 -12.88
CA VAL A 43 9.54 2.52 -13.54
C VAL A 43 8.47 2.86 -12.52
N ILE A 44 7.61 3.81 -12.85
CA ILE A 44 6.49 4.24 -12.01
C ILE A 44 5.20 3.79 -12.68
N PHE A 45 4.42 3.03 -11.92
CA PHE A 45 3.12 2.50 -12.33
C PHE A 45 2.03 3.35 -11.69
N THR A 46 1.28 4.08 -12.50
CA THR A 46 0.13 4.87 -12.02
C THR A 46 -1.14 4.26 -12.60
N PRO A 47 -2.17 3.99 -11.78
CA PRO A 47 -3.40 3.38 -12.28
C PRO A 47 -3.99 4.17 -13.44
N ASN A 48 -4.39 3.48 -14.50
CA ASN A 48 -5.01 4.06 -15.71
C ASN A 48 -4.13 5.09 -16.47
N GLN A 49 -2.82 5.09 -16.25
CA GLN A 49 -1.88 5.95 -16.98
C GLN A 49 -0.75 5.13 -17.60
N LYS A 50 -0.07 5.71 -18.60
CA LYS A 50 1.16 5.11 -19.14
C LYS A 50 2.25 5.12 -18.07
N ASN A 51 3.05 4.06 -18.02
CA ASN A 51 4.18 3.98 -17.12
C ASN A 51 5.15 5.13 -17.39
N LYS A 52 5.63 5.75 -16.31
CA LYS A 52 6.66 6.79 -16.37
C LYS A 52 8.00 6.17 -16.03
N ILE A 53 8.98 6.38 -16.90
CA ILE A 53 10.34 5.88 -16.70
C ILE A 53 11.24 7.08 -16.40
N ARG A 54 12.05 6.95 -15.35
CA ARG A 54 13.10 7.91 -14.96
C ARG A 54 14.46 7.23 -15.08
N PHE A 55 15.50 8.00 -15.41
CA PHE A 55 16.87 7.55 -15.51
C PHE A 55 17.82 8.45 -14.73
N ASN A 56 18.89 7.86 -14.18
CA ASN A 56 20.04 8.57 -13.62
C ASN A 56 19.62 9.79 -12.78
N GLU A 57 20.01 11.01 -13.13
CA GLU A 57 19.81 12.24 -12.37
C GLU A 57 18.34 12.50 -11.98
N GLU A 58 17.37 11.93 -12.71
CA GLU A 58 15.93 12.01 -12.42
C GLU A 58 15.50 11.22 -11.17
N ILE A 59 16.40 10.43 -10.56
CA ILE A 59 16.10 9.53 -9.44
C ILE A 59 16.93 9.93 -8.22
N LYS A 60 16.27 10.16 -7.09
CA LYS A 60 16.93 10.33 -5.80
C LYS A 60 16.84 9.04 -4.99
N ILE A 61 18.00 8.55 -4.55
CA ILE A 61 18.13 7.37 -3.68
C ILE A 61 18.83 7.80 -2.41
N ILE A 62 18.22 7.53 -1.26
CA ILE A 62 18.76 7.84 0.06
C ILE A 62 19.12 6.50 0.72
N ALA A 63 20.39 6.32 1.07
CA ALA A 63 20.83 5.16 1.84
C ALA A 63 20.82 5.51 3.32
N LYS A 64 20.08 4.76 4.12
CA LYS A 64 20.18 4.78 5.58
C LYS A 64 21.24 3.76 5.98
N SER A 65 22.33 4.24 6.57
CA SER A 65 23.52 3.43 6.82
C SER A 65 24.15 3.71 8.17
N LYS A 66 24.75 2.68 8.75
CA LYS A 66 25.66 2.81 9.88
C LYS A 66 27.08 3.05 9.36
N LEU A 67 27.74 4.05 9.91
CA LEU A 67 29.11 4.41 9.53
C LEU A 67 30.12 3.77 10.49
N ASN A 68 31.33 3.53 9.99
CA ASN A 68 32.46 3.04 10.78
C ASN A 68 33.25 4.15 11.48
N ARG A 69 32.82 5.41 11.34
CA ARG A 69 33.42 6.60 11.95
C ARG A 69 32.39 7.69 12.23
N ALA A 70 32.76 8.66 13.06
CA ALA A 70 32.00 9.91 13.21
C ALA A 70 32.15 10.79 11.96
N VAL A 71 31.08 11.52 11.63
CA VAL A 71 31.00 12.41 10.46
C VAL A 71 30.29 13.70 10.81
N VAL A 72 30.59 14.78 10.09
CA VAL A 72 29.92 16.07 10.25
C VAL A 72 28.82 16.23 9.21
N LYS A 73 27.72 16.91 9.57
CA LYS A 73 26.64 17.19 8.63
C LYS A 73 27.16 17.98 7.42
N GLY A 74 26.86 17.49 6.21
CA GLY A 74 27.29 18.09 4.95
C GLY A 74 28.61 17.54 4.43
N GLU A 75 29.30 16.70 5.20
CA GLU A 75 30.49 15.98 4.75
C GLU A 75 30.15 14.96 3.65
N GLU A 76 31.01 14.86 2.64
CA GLU A 76 30.90 13.85 1.60
C GLU A 76 31.30 12.47 2.16
N ILE A 77 30.45 11.47 1.94
CA ILE A 77 30.64 10.12 2.47
C ILE A 77 31.00 9.18 1.32
N SER A 78 32.14 8.49 1.46
CA SER A 78 32.53 7.43 0.54
C SER A 78 31.97 6.07 0.98
N VAL A 79 31.95 5.10 0.07
CA VAL A 79 31.49 3.74 0.40
C VAL A 79 32.37 3.06 1.45
N SER A 80 33.67 3.38 1.51
CA SER A 80 34.58 2.84 2.53
C SER A 80 34.27 3.31 3.95
N ASN A 81 33.44 4.34 4.13
CA ASN A 81 32.96 4.78 5.43
C ASN A 81 31.72 3.99 5.92
N LEU A 82 31.11 3.17 5.06
CA LEU A 82 29.91 2.42 5.39
C LEU A 82 30.28 1.14 6.14
N GLN A 83 29.79 1.00 7.36
CA GLN A 83 29.82 -0.29 8.07
C GLN A 83 28.71 -1.21 7.55
N LYS A 84 27.51 -0.65 7.36
CA LYS A 84 26.34 -1.40 6.91
C LYS A 84 25.32 -0.45 6.28
N VAL A 85 24.73 -0.84 5.15
CA VAL A 85 23.51 -0.21 4.64
C VAL A 85 22.31 -0.92 5.27
N GLU A 86 21.45 -0.17 5.95
CA GLU A 86 20.23 -0.68 6.58
C GLU A 86 19.07 -0.69 5.60
N GLU A 87 18.94 0.37 4.80
CA GLU A 87 17.81 0.58 3.91
C GLU A 87 18.19 1.52 2.77
N PHE A 88 17.56 1.32 1.62
CA PHE A 88 17.54 2.28 0.54
C PHE A 88 16.12 2.82 0.36
N ILE A 89 15.99 4.13 0.34
CA ILE A 89 14.72 4.85 0.20
C ILE A 89 14.75 5.57 -1.15
N VAL A 90 13.68 5.42 -1.92
CA VAL A 90 13.54 6.07 -3.22
C VAL A 90 12.27 6.91 -3.24
N ASP A 91 12.35 8.07 -3.89
CA ASP A 91 11.18 8.92 -4.06
C ASP A 91 10.32 8.48 -5.25
N TYR A 92 9.01 8.44 -5.05
CA TYR A 92 8.01 8.16 -6.07
C TYR A 92 6.63 8.67 -5.63
N PRO A 93 5.70 8.95 -6.56
CA PRO A 93 4.37 9.45 -6.21
C PRO A 93 3.60 8.46 -5.31
N ALA A 94 2.98 8.96 -4.25
CA ALA A 94 2.34 8.13 -3.22
C ALA A 94 1.24 7.19 -3.76
N ASN A 95 0.55 7.59 -4.83
CA ASN A 95 -0.53 6.82 -5.42
C ASN A 95 -0.08 5.83 -6.52
N SER A 96 1.23 5.68 -6.69
CA SER A 96 1.83 4.84 -7.72
C SER A 96 2.58 3.65 -7.11
N GLY A 97 2.61 2.54 -7.83
CA GLY A 97 3.62 1.51 -7.62
C GLY A 97 4.94 1.90 -8.29
N HIS A 98 6.04 1.24 -7.93
CA HIS A 98 7.31 1.43 -8.64
C HIS A 98 8.19 0.19 -8.60
N ILE A 99 9.09 0.11 -9.58
CA ILE A 99 10.30 -0.71 -9.54
C ILE A 99 11.47 0.25 -9.77
N THR A 100 12.47 0.21 -8.90
CA THR A 100 13.71 0.99 -9.02
C THR A 100 14.88 0.04 -9.01
N VAL A 101 15.71 0.14 -10.05
CA VAL A 101 16.94 -0.62 -10.20
C VAL A 101 18.12 0.33 -10.27
N PHE A 102 19.18 0.03 -9.54
CA PHE A 102 20.39 0.85 -9.57
C PHE A 102 21.60 0.01 -9.21
N ARG A 103 22.76 0.45 -9.70
CA ARG A 103 24.04 -0.15 -9.34
C ARG A 103 24.55 0.46 -8.04
N PHE A 104 24.87 -0.39 -7.08
CA PHE A 104 25.56 -0.01 -5.84
C PHE A 104 26.74 -0.96 -5.65
N LEU A 105 27.96 -0.41 -5.62
CA LEU A 105 29.20 -1.19 -5.78
C LEU A 105 29.13 -2.02 -7.08
N ASP A 106 29.36 -3.32 -6.99
CA ASP A 106 29.37 -4.25 -8.13
C ASP A 106 28.08 -5.06 -8.27
N SER A 107 26.99 -4.61 -7.65
CA SER A 107 25.72 -5.31 -7.67
C SER A 107 24.56 -4.41 -8.09
N TRP A 108 23.60 -5.01 -8.78
CA TRP A 108 22.30 -4.41 -9.02
C TRP A 108 21.41 -4.59 -7.79
N ILE A 109 20.84 -3.50 -7.33
CA ILE A 109 19.84 -3.48 -6.26
C ILE A 109 18.49 -3.20 -6.88
N ILE A 110 17.47 -3.93 -6.42
CA ILE A 110 16.08 -3.77 -6.83
C ILE A 110 15.27 -3.37 -5.60
N ILE A 111 14.53 -2.27 -5.72
CA ILE A 111 13.55 -1.81 -4.74
C ILE A 111 12.22 -1.72 -5.46
N PHE A 112 11.17 -2.33 -4.91
CA PHE A 112 9.86 -2.25 -5.52
C PHE A 112 8.76 -2.14 -4.47
N ASN A 113 7.68 -1.47 -4.85
CA ASN A 113 6.43 -1.46 -4.12
C ASN A 113 5.29 -1.50 -5.15
N SER A 114 4.48 -2.55 -5.12
CA SER A 114 3.36 -2.74 -6.06
C SER A 114 2.04 -2.19 -5.52
N ARG A 115 2.04 -1.53 -4.36
CA ARG A 115 0.83 -0.93 -3.77
C ARG A 115 0.59 0.45 -4.34
N TYR A 116 -0.65 0.67 -4.76
CA TYR A 116 -1.13 1.92 -5.32
C TYR A 116 -1.90 2.73 -4.27
N ASN A 117 -2.22 3.98 -4.63
CA ASN A 117 -3.18 4.81 -3.92
C ASN A 117 -2.88 5.04 -2.41
N LYS A 118 -1.61 5.08 -1.97
CA LYS A 118 -1.28 5.18 -0.53
C LYS A 118 -1.88 6.42 0.14
N GLU A 119 -1.96 7.54 -0.57
CA GLU A 119 -2.54 8.78 -0.04
C GLU A 119 -4.05 8.61 0.16
N LYS A 120 -4.75 8.14 -0.87
CA LYS A 120 -6.19 7.87 -0.78
C LYS A 120 -6.53 6.82 0.28
N ILE A 121 -5.68 5.80 0.45
CA ILE A 121 -5.83 4.80 1.51
C ILE A 121 -5.70 5.47 2.90
N ARG A 122 -4.79 6.43 3.08
CA ARG A 122 -4.69 7.18 4.35
C ARG A 122 -5.97 7.95 4.65
N ASP A 123 -6.57 8.58 3.65
CA ASP A 123 -7.85 9.29 3.84
C ASP A 123 -8.96 8.32 4.29
N PHE A 124 -9.03 7.13 3.69
CA PHE A 124 -9.97 6.09 4.10
C PHE A 124 -9.71 5.58 5.52
N ILE A 125 -8.44 5.43 5.92
CA ILE A 125 -8.07 5.03 7.28
C ILE A 125 -8.47 6.12 8.29
N VAL A 126 -8.25 7.40 7.97
CA VAL A 126 -8.65 8.53 8.83
C VAL A 126 -10.16 8.50 9.03
N ALA A 127 -10.95 8.47 7.95
CA ALA A 127 -12.40 8.38 8.04
C ALA A 127 -12.87 7.11 8.78
N SER A 128 -12.22 5.97 8.55
CA SER A 128 -12.51 4.74 9.27
C SER A 128 -12.31 4.88 10.78
N LYS A 129 -11.26 5.58 11.22
CA LYS A 129 -10.99 5.83 12.64
C LYS A 129 -12.04 6.73 13.28
N GLU A 130 -12.51 7.76 12.58
CA GLU A 130 -13.58 8.64 13.07
C GLU A 130 -14.88 7.86 13.33
N PHE A 131 -15.27 6.97 12.42
CA PHE A 131 -16.42 6.08 12.63
C PHE A 131 -16.15 5.07 13.77
N TYR A 132 -14.94 4.53 13.86
CA TYR A 132 -14.58 3.61 14.93
C TYR A 132 -14.66 4.25 16.33
N GLU A 133 -14.18 5.48 16.47
CA GLU A 133 -14.29 6.26 17.71
C GLU A 133 -15.75 6.52 18.07
N SER A 134 -16.57 6.87 17.08
CA SER A 134 -18.03 7.04 17.25
C SER A 134 -18.71 5.75 17.70
N ALA A 135 -18.33 4.60 17.14
CA ALA A 135 -18.84 3.28 17.55
C ALA A 135 -18.49 2.98 19.02
N ARG A 136 -17.28 3.34 19.46
CA ARG A 136 -16.83 3.18 20.85
C ARG A 136 -17.62 4.06 21.82
N ASP A 137 -17.83 5.34 21.49
CA ASP A 137 -18.66 6.24 22.29
C ASP A 137 -20.11 5.74 22.40
N ASN A 138 -20.66 5.25 21.28
CA ASN A 138 -21.99 4.65 21.27
C ASN A 138 -22.07 3.36 22.10
N LEU A 139 -20.99 2.56 22.17
CA LEU A 139 -20.93 1.39 23.07
C LEU A 139 -21.00 1.82 24.53
N GLU A 140 -20.19 2.80 24.92
CA GLU A 140 -20.13 3.32 26.30
C GLU A 140 -21.49 3.87 26.76
N LYS A 141 -22.21 4.53 25.85
CA LYS A 141 -23.56 5.08 26.08
C LYS A 141 -24.70 4.06 25.91
N GLY A 142 -24.40 2.80 25.58
CA GLY A 142 -25.41 1.75 25.35
C GLY A 142 -26.27 1.96 24.10
N ARG A 143 -25.83 2.79 23.16
CA ARG A 143 -26.55 3.16 21.93
C ARG A 143 -26.25 2.16 20.81
N LEU A 144 -26.90 1.00 20.88
CA LEU A 144 -26.59 -0.11 19.96
C LEU A 144 -26.92 0.16 18.48
N ARG A 145 -27.99 0.90 18.17
CA ARG A 145 -28.36 1.19 16.77
C ARG A 145 -27.26 1.96 16.01
N PRO A 146 -26.84 3.16 16.48
CA PRO A 146 -25.76 3.88 15.82
C PRO A 146 -24.42 3.15 15.91
N LEU A 147 -24.15 2.42 17.00
CA LEU A 147 -22.95 1.57 17.10
C LEU A 147 -22.78 0.63 15.90
N PHE A 148 -23.82 -0.10 15.51
CA PHE A 148 -23.71 -1.06 14.40
C PHE A 148 -23.57 -0.38 13.03
N GLU A 149 -24.12 0.82 12.84
CA GLU A 149 -23.94 1.60 11.61
C GLU A 149 -22.51 2.17 11.54
N ASP A 150 -21.99 2.69 12.66
CA ASP A 150 -20.61 3.21 12.75
C ASP A 150 -19.58 2.08 12.57
N CYS A 151 -19.80 0.93 13.21
CA CYS A 151 -18.99 -0.28 12.99
C CYS A 151 -19.00 -0.70 11.51
N TRP A 152 -20.16 -0.68 10.86
CA TRP A 152 -20.24 -0.99 9.43
C TRP A 152 -19.42 -0.01 8.60
N ALA A 153 -19.62 1.29 8.79
CA ALA A 153 -18.92 2.33 8.03
C ALA A 153 -17.39 2.20 8.18
N SER A 154 -16.91 2.00 9.40
CA SER A 154 -15.49 1.75 9.67
C SER A 154 -14.99 0.47 8.99
N ALA A 155 -15.68 -0.66 9.17
CA ALA A 155 -15.28 -1.94 8.57
C ALA A 155 -15.25 -1.88 7.03
N GLU A 156 -16.21 -1.16 6.45
CA GLU A 156 -16.33 -0.98 5.02
C GLU A 156 -15.18 -0.16 4.45
N LEU A 157 -14.84 0.99 5.06
CA LEU A 157 -13.72 1.81 4.61
C LEU A 157 -12.39 1.09 4.77
N SER A 158 -12.20 0.36 5.88
CA SER A 158 -11.01 -0.48 6.11
C SER A 158 -10.87 -1.56 5.04
N SER A 159 -11.96 -2.26 4.69
CA SER A 159 -11.90 -3.30 3.65
C SER A 159 -11.66 -2.73 2.24
N ALA A 160 -12.21 -1.55 1.93
CA ALA A 160 -12.00 -0.87 0.65
C ALA A 160 -10.52 -0.53 0.38
N CYS A 161 -9.73 -0.30 1.44
CA CYS A 161 -8.29 -0.02 1.33
C CYS A 161 -7.52 -1.11 0.57
N HIS A 162 -7.91 -2.38 0.72
CA HIS A 162 -7.26 -3.50 0.02
C HIS A 162 -7.46 -3.41 -1.50
N SER A 163 -8.68 -3.13 -1.96
CA SER A 163 -8.96 -2.94 -3.39
C SER A 163 -8.21 -1.74 -3.95
N LEU A 164 -8.17 -0.63 -3.20
CA LEU A 164 -7.41 0.57 -3.59
C LEU A 164 -5.91 0.28 -3.71
N SER A 165 -5.36 -0.54 -2.81
CA SER A 165 -3.94 -0.89 -2.82
C SER A 165 -3.51 -1.68 -4.06
N LEU A 166 -4.45 -2.35 -4.73
CA LEU A 166 -4.24 -3.08 -5.97
C LEU A 166 -4.51 -2.23 -7.23
N GLY A 167 -4.72 -0.92 -7.06
CA GLY A 167 -5.04 0.00 -8.16
C GLY A 167 -6.52 -0.03 -8.57
N GLY A 168 -7.36 -0.74 -7.80
CA GLY A 168 -8.80 -0.78 -8.01
C GLY A 168 -9.51 0.50 -7.56
N THR A 169 -10.84 0.49 -7.71
CA THR A 169 -11.72 1.58 -7.29
C THR A 169 -12.72 1.12 -6.24
N TYR A 170 -13.32 2.07 -5.53
CA TYR A 170 -14.39 1.85 -4.56
C TYR A 170 -15.57 2.77 -4.92
N TYR A 171 -16.68 2.16 -5.38
CA TYR A 171 -17.91 2.87 -5.73
C TYR A 171 -19.19 2.17 -5.25
N ASN A 172 -19.10 0.90 -4.85
CA ASN A 172 -20.25 0.06 -4.54
C ASN A 172 -19.95 -0.85 -3.34
N HIS A 173 -20.86 -0.81 -2.36
CA HIS A 173 -20.79 -1.58 -1.12
C HIS A 173 -20.81 -3.11 -1.35
N ASP A 174 -21.67 -3.60 -2.25
CA ASP A 174 -21.82 -5.03 -2.53
C ASP A 174 -20.61 -5.60 -3.27
N ASP A 175 -20.05 -4.82 -4.19
CA ASP A 175 -18.82 -5.19 -4.89
C ASP A 175 -17.63 -5.24 -3.91
N ASN A 176 -17.52 -4.28 -3.00
CA ASN A 176 -16.49 -4.28 -1.97
C ASN A 176 -16.59 -5.51 -1.05
N LEU A 177 -17.81 -5.83 -0.58
CA LEU A 177 -18.08 -7.06 0.19
C LEU A 177 -17.60 -8.31 -0.53
N LYS A 178 -17.96 -8.46 -1.81
CA LYS A 178 -17.58 -9.62 -2.62
C LYS A 178 -16.07 -9.71 -2.81
N LYS A 179 -15.42 -8.60 -3.17
CA LYS A 179 -13.96 -8.54 -3.37
C LYS A 179 -13.22 -8.85 -2.08
N PHE A 180 -13.63 -8.25 -0.96
CA PHE A 180 -12.98 -8.47 0.33
C PHE A 180 -13.18 -9.90 0.84
N LYS A 181 -14.36 -10.49 0.62
CA LYS A 181 -14.58 -11.91 0.90
C LYS A 181 -13.63 -12.81 0.12
N ASN A 182 -13.52 -12.62 -1.19
CA ASN A 182 -12.59 -13.39 -2.01
C ASN A 182 -11.14 -13.17 -1.55
N TRP A 183 -10.77 -11.92 -1.22
CA TRP A 183 -9.44 -11.58 -0.71
C TRP A 183 -9.10 -12.33 0.58
N SER A 184 -10.08 -12.46 1.47
CA SER A 184 -9.98 -13.20 2.73
C SER A 184 -9.94 -14.71 2.53
N GLU A 185 -10.73 -15.26 1.60
CA GLU A 185 -10.70 -16.69 1.24
C GLU A 185 -9.34 -17.14 0.68
N LEU A 186 -8.62 -16.23 0.03
CA LEU A 186 -7.23 -16.45 -0.41
C LEU A 186 -6.20 -16.39 0.73
N GLY A 187 -6.63 -16.12 1.97
CA GLY A 187 -5.75 -16.07 3.14
C GLY A 187 -4.96 -14.76 3.29
N ASN A 188 -5.29 -13.72 2.51
CA ASN A 188 -4.56 -12.45 2.59
C ASN A 188 -4.93 -11.61 3.82
N VAL A 189 -6.07 -11.90 4.45
CA VAL A 189 -6.54 -11.29 5.71
C VAL A 189 -7.30 -12.34 6.52
N ASP A 190 -7.41 -12.13 7.83
CA ASP A 190 -8.18 -13.02 8.72
C ASP A 190 -9.64 -13.15 8.24
N LYS A 191 -10.13 -14.39 8.13
CA LYS A 191 -11.50 -14.72 7.74
C LYS A 191 -12.55 -14.02 8.59
N LYS A 192 -12.27 -13.82 9.87
CA LYS A 192 -13.15 -13.08 10.79
C LYS A 192 -13.43 -11.65 10.34
N HIS A 193 -12.50 -11.01 9.63
CA HIS A 193 -12.72 -9.66 9.11
C HIS A 193 -13.86 -9.65 8.08
N SER A 194 -13.84 -10.60 7.13
CA SER A 194 -14.88 -10.74 6.11
C SER A 194 -16.23 -11.16 6.71
N ASP A 195 -16.20 -12.06 7.70
CA ASP A 195 -17.40 -12.53 8.38
C ASP A 195 -18.09 -11.40 9.15
N VAL A 196 -17.32 -10.59 9.89
CA VAL A 196 -17.82 -9.41 10.61
C VAL A 196 -18.36 -8.36 9.65
N LEU A 197 -17.66 -8.04 8.58
CA LEU A 197 -18.14 -7.12 7.57
C LEU A 197 -19.50 -7.61 7.01
N SER A 198 -19.57 -8.86 6.56
CA SER A 198 -20.80 -9.46 6.03
C SER A 198 -21.95 -9.45 7.05
N ARG A 199 -21.65 -9.70 8.33
CA ARG A 199 -22.65 -9.68 9.41
C ARG A 199 -23.13 -8.25 9.68
N LEU A 200 -22.23 -7.28 9.78
CA LEU A 200 -22.56 -5.87 9.95
C LEU A 200 -23.50 -5.39 8.83
N ASN A 201 -23.23 -5.73 7.56
CA ASN A 201 -24.11 -5.35 6.44
C ASN A 201 -25.57 -5.82 6.65
N LYS A 202 -25.75 -7.05 7.13
CA LYS A 202 -27.08 -7.62 7.43
C LYS A 202 -27.75 -6.87 8.59
N LEU A 203 -26.97 -6.56 9.64
CA LEU A 203 -27.44 -5.87 10.83
C LEU A 203 -27.83 -4.41 10.56
N ARG A 204 -27.28 -3.75 9.54
CA ARG A 204 -27.67 -2.38 9.18
C ARG A 204 -29.17 -2.22 8.99
N LYS A 205 -29.80 -3.19 8.29
CA LYS A 205 -31.24 -3.13 8.02
C LYS A 205 -32.06 -3.15 9.31
N SER A 206 -31.70 -4.00 10.26
CA SER A 206 -32.40 -4.11 11.54
C SER A 206 -32.11 -2.93 12.49
N ALA A 207 -30.87 -2.46 12.51
CA ALA A 207 -30.45 -1.32 13.32
C ALA A 207 -31.08 0.00 12.85
N ARG A 208 -31.14 0.25 11.54
CA ARG A 208 -31.58 1.52 10.96
C ARG A 208 -33.07 1.60 10.64
N TYR A 209 -33.64 0.55 10.04
CA TYR A 209 -35.02 0.58 9.53
C TYR A 209 -36.02 -0.13 10.46
N MET A 210 -35.57 -0.56 11.65
CA MET A 210 -36.39 -1.26 12.64
C MET A 210 -37.10 -2.52 12.11
N CYS A 211 -36.61 -3.10 11.02
CA CYS A 211 -37.19 -4.31 10.43
C CYS A 211 -37.08 -5.54 11.34
N SER A 212 -36.15 -5.54 12.29
CA SER A 212 -36.04 -6.54 13.35
C SER A 212 -35.24 -6.03 14.55
N SER A 213 -35.20 -6.80 15.64
CA SER A 213 -34.39 -6.56 16.84
C SER A 213 -33.13 -7.44 16.90
N GLU A 214 -32.76 -8.08 15.80
CA GLU A 214 -31.67 -9.08 15.73
C GLU A 214 -30.34 -8.55 16.27
N PHE A 215 -30.01 -7.29 15.97
CA PHE A 215 -28.80 -6.63 16.45
C PHE A 215 -28.67 -6.59 17.98
N ARG A 216 -29.78 -6.71 18.73
CA ARG A 216 -29.74 -6.75 20.20
C ARG A 216 -29.21 -8.07 20.77
N LYS A 217 -29.16 -9.13 19.95
CA LYS A 217 -28.65 -10.45 20.35
C LYS A 217 -27.14 -10.59 20.14
N GLU A 218 -26.54 -9.62 19.46
CA GLU A 218 -25.12 -9.61 19.12
C GLU A 218 -24.26 -9.17 20.31
N ASN A 219 -22.97 -9.51 20.26
CA ASN A 219 -21.98 -9.03 21.22
C ASN A 219 -21.25 -7.79 20.65
N PRO A 220 -21.67 -6.55 20.95
CA PRO A 220 -21.11 -5.36 20.32
C PRO A 220 -19.61 -5.16 20.60
N LYS A 221 -19.09 -5.68 21.73
CA LYS A 221 -17.66 -5.60 22.06
C LYS A 221 -16.79 -6.42 21.10
N GLU A 222 -17.31 -7.56 20.64
CA GLU A 222 -16.60 -8.41 19.68
C GLU A 222 -16.47 -7.71 18.32
N PHE A 223 -17.55 -7.09 17.84
CA PHE A 223 -17.53 -6.30 16.60
C PHE A 223 -16.50 -5.17 16.68
N ILE A 224 -16.52 -4.37 17.75
CA ILE A 224 -15.52 -3.29 17.95
C ILE A 224 -14.09 -3.85 17.99
N GLY A 225 -13.87 -4.98 18.66
CA GLY A 225 -12.55 -5.62 18.70
C GLY A 225 -12.05 -6.04 17.32
N ILE A 226 -12.92 -6.58 16.47
CA ILE A 226 -12.55 -7.03 15.13
C ILE A 226 -12.40 -5.86 14.15
N VAL A 227 -13.28 -4.86 14.22
CA VAL A 227 -13.18 -3.66 13.38
C VAL A 227 -11.88 -2.88 13.67
N GLY A 228 -11.46 -2.79 14.93
CA GLY A 228 -10.15 -2.22 15.27
C GLY A 228 -8.99 -2.93 14.56
N LYS A 229 -9.01 -4.27 14.54
CA LYS A 229 -8.00 -5.08 13.83
C LYS A 229 -8.05 -4.89 12.31
N MET A 230 -9.24 -4.65 11.74
CA MET A 230 -9.36 -4.33 10.32
C MET A 230 -8.67 -3.01 9.97
N ILE A 231 -8.75 -1.99 10.85
CA ILE A 231 -8.05 -0.72 10.68
C ILE A 231 -6.53 -0.95 10.73
N GLU A 232 -6.05 -1.69 11.74
CA GLU A 232 -4.62 -2.03 11.87
C GLU A 232 -4.08 -2.77 10.64
N GLU A 233 -4.90 -3.64 10.03
CA GLU A 233 -4.55 -4.33 8.79
C GLU A 233 -4.47 -3.36 7.60
N ALA A 234 -5.44 -2.45 7.48
CA ALA A 234 -5.43 -1.42 6.44
C ALA A 234 -4.21 -0.48 6.56
N GLU A 235 -3.79 -0.13 7.78
CA GLU A 235 -2.60 0.71 8.02
C GLU A 235 -1.32 0.11 7.45
N LYS A 236 -1.18 -1.22 7.43
CA LYS A 236 -0.02 -1.91 6.85
C LYS A 236 0.13 -1.63 5.35
N LEU A 237 -0.93 -1.24 4.66
CA LEU A 237 -0.91 -0.93 3.23
C LEU A 237 -0.24 0.41 2.91
N THR A 238 -0.11 1.29 3.91
CA THR A 238 0.46 2.64 3.76
C THR A 238 1.93 2.75 4.17
N LYS A 239 2.47 1.67 4.76
CA LYS A 239 3.90 1.45 4.95
C LYS A 239 4.50 1.11 3.59
#